data_AF-A0A2E4JN68-F1
#
_entry.id   AF-A0A2E4JN68-F1
#
_cell.length_a   1.000
_cell.length_b   1.000
_cell.length_c   1.000
_cell.angle_alpha   90.00
_cell.angle_beta   90.00
_cell.angle_gamma   90.00
#
_symmetry.space_group_name_H-M   'P 1'
#
loop_
_entity.id
_entity.type
_entity.pdbx_description
1 polymer ?
#
loop_
_entity_poly.entity_id
_entity_poly.type
_entity_poly.pdbx_seq_one_letter_code
_entity_poly.pdbx_strand_id
1 'polypeptide(L)'
;YSRGEFYFYEEGVSESVAKVIEAVDEERMTVGKELGYELTPVGEAFHEAGFGPQGTLWEAINGSHMLTRLKAPGTLESRWLTEDIPYGIAAWSKLGTQYGVQTPVIDAFVGIGSIVMGIDAWSEGRGPKQLGLEGMTKKELKEYLKTGK
;
A
#
# COMPACT_ATOMS: atom_id res chain seq x y z
N TYR A 1 -15.56 18.86 -4.62
CA TYR A 1 -15.39 18.59 -6.07
C TYR A 1 -14.47 19.66 -6.65
N SER A 2 -13.21 19.31 -6.96
CA SER A 2 -12.14 20.26 -7.34
C SER A 2 -12.13 20.66 -8.82
N ARG A 3 -13.02 20.10 -9.65
CA ARG A 3 -13.07 20.33 -11.12
C ARG A 3 -11.73 20.01 -11.81
N GLY A 4 -10.98 19.03 -11.31
CA GLY A 4 -9.67 18.63 -11.85
C GLY A 4 -8.49 19.46 -11.33
N GLU A 5 -8.74 20.51 -10.55
CA GLU A 5 -7.73 21.36 -9.93
C GLU A 5 -7.47 20.91 -8.49
N PHE A 6 -7.04 19.66 -8.32
CA PHE A 6 -6.58 19.16 -7.02
C PHE A 6 -5.19 18.55 -7.18
N TYR A 7 -4.21 19.17 -6.56
CA TYR A 7 -2.82 18.72 -6.54
C TYR A 7 -2.69 17.59 -5.53
N PHE A 8 -2.52 16.38 -6.04
CA PHE A 8 -2.69 15.15 -5.27
C PHE A 8 -1.78 15.09 -4.04
N TYR A 9 -0.50 15.43 -4.21
CA TYR A 9 0.46 15.37 -3.12
C TYR A 9 0.42 16.65 -2.26
N GLU A 10 0.47 17.82 -2.88
CA GLU A 10 0.47 19.12 -2.18
C GLU A 10 -0.77 19.33 -1.31
N GLU A 11 -1.96 19.07 -1.85
CA GLU A 11 -3.23 19.31 -1.16
C GLU A 11 -3.79 18.05 -0.50
N GLY A 12 -3.46 16.87 -1.04
CA GLY A 12 -4.00 15.59 -0.55
C GLY A 12 -3.18 14.94 0.55
N VAL A 13 -1.87 15.21 0.64
CA VAL A 13 -1.00 14.63 1.66
C VAL A 13 -0.65 15.67 2.71
N SER A 14 -1.64 15.99 3.54
CA SER A 14 -1.41 16.74 4.79
C SER A 14 -0.62 15.90 5.80
N GLU A 15 -0.07 16.52 6.85
CA GLU A 15 0.62 15.79 7.93
C GLU A 15 -0.26 14.71 8.58
N SER A 16 -1.56 14.96 8.71
CA SER A 16 -2.49 13.97 9.28
C SER A 16 -2.72 12.79 8.33
N VAL A 17 -2.75 13.03 7.02
CA VAL A 17 -2.83 11.96 6.01
C VAL A 17 -1.52 11.18 5.96
N ALA A 18 -0.36 11.85 6.08
CA ALA A 18 0.94 11.19 6.16
C ALA A 18 1.01 10.20 7.32
N LYS A 19 0.51 10.56 8.51
CA LYS A 19 0.42 9.63 9.67
C LYS A 19 -0.41 8.38 9.37
N VAL A 20 -1.48 8.51 8.59
CA VAL A 20 -2.31 7.36 8.20
C VAL A 20 -1.58 6.47 7.19
N ILE A 21 -0.84 7.06 6.25
CA ILE A 21 0.02 6.30 5.31
C ILE A 21 1.11 5.55 6.09
N GLU A 22 1.74 6.20 7.07
CA GLU A 22 2.73 5.58 7.94
C GLU A 22 2.14 4.43 8.76
N ALA A 23 0.91 4.55 9.28
CA ALA A 23 0.23 3.44 9.97
C ALA A 23 -0.03 2.23 9.06
N VAL A 24 -0.40 2.45 7.80
CA VAL A 24 -0.49 1.39 6.78
C VAL A 24 0.89 0.76 6.51
N ASP A 25 1.93 1.60 6.44
CA ASP A 25 3.30 1.14 6.21
C ASP A 25 3.86 0.33 7.38
N GLU A 26 3.52 0.67 8.62
CA GLU A 26 3.87 -0.09 9.82
C GLU A 26 3.30 -1.52 9.78
N GLU A 27 2.04 -1.67 9.36
CA GLU A 27 1.44 -2.99 9.16
C GLU A 27 2.16 -3.77 8.03
N ARG A 28 2.47 -3.12 6.90
CA ARG A 28 3.24 -3.70 5.79
C ARG A 28 4.61 -4.20 6.26
N MET A 29 5.34 -3.38 7.01
CA MET A 29 6.65 -3.72 7.56
C MET A 29 6.55 -4.85 8.59
N THR A 30 5.48 -4.89 9.38
CA THR A 30 5.22 -5.99 10.34
C THR A 30 5.02 -7.31 9.61
N VAL A 31 4.24 -7.33 8.52
CA VAL A 31 4.09 -8.51 7.66
C VAL A 31 5.44 -8.92 7.05
N GLY A 32 6.23 -7.96 6.55
CA GLY A 32 7.58 -8.22 6.04
C GLY A 32 8.49 -8.87 7.08
N LYS A 33 8.49 -8.33 8.30
CA LYS A 33 9.29 -8.84 9.43
C LYS A 33 8.90 -10.26 9.82
N GLU A 34 7.60 -10.57 9.87
CA GLU A 34 7.13 -11.92 10.17
C GLU A 34 7.63 -12.94 9.12
N LEU A 35 7.70 -12.51 7.86
CA LEU A 35 8.27 -13.28 6.75
C LEU A 35 9.81 -13.31 6.72
N GLY A 36 10.48 -12.57 7.61
CA GLY A 36 11.94 -12.51 7.73
C GLY A 36 12.61 -11.48 6.82
N TYR A 37 11.88 -10.44 6.40
CA TYR A 37 12.37 -9.33 5.60
C TYR A 37 12.35 -8.03 6.41
N GLU A 38 13.40 -7.23 6.28
CA GLU A 38 13.42 -5.84 6.75
C GLU A 38 13.06 -4.96 5.56
N LEU A 39 11.88 -4.35 5.60
CA LEU A 39 11.39 -3.48 4.53
C LEU A 39 11.74 -2.03 4.85
N THR A 40 12.21 -1.29 3.84
CA THR A 40 12.47 0.15 3.97
C THR A 40 11.15 0.89 4.27
N PRO A 41 11.11 1.77 5.29
CA PRO A 41 9.97 2.64 5.55
C PRO A 41 9.65 3.52 4.34
N VAL A 42 8.36 3.84 4.14
CA VAL A 42 7.90 4.56 2.94
C VAL A 42 8.55 5.93 2.77
N GLY A 43 8.76 6.71 3.83
CA GLY A 43 9.41 8.01 3.75
C GLY A 43 10.87 7.92 3.28
N GLU A 44 11.61 6.94 3.81
CA GLU A 44 12.98 6.65 3.40
C GLU A 44 13.03 6.16 1.94
N ALA A 45 12.12 5.25 1.55
CA ALA A 45 12.03 4.78 0.18
C ALA A 45 11.75 5.92 -0.83
N PHE A 46 10.93 6.90 -0.47
CA PHE A 46 10.70 8.09 -1.29
C PHE A 46 11.97 8.94 -1.45
N HIS A 47 12.72 9.14 -0.37
CA HIS A 47 13.98 9.85 -0.41
C HIS A 47 15.04 9.12 -1.26
N GLU A 48 15.25 7.83 -1.01
CA GLU A 48 16.21 7.00 -1.74
C GLU A 48 15.92 6.92 -3.25
N ALA A 49 14.64 6.93 -3.61
CA ALA A 49 14.21 7.00 -5.01
C ALA A 49 14.41 8.40 -5.66
N GLY A 50 14.88 9.39 -4.89
CA GLY A 50 15.14 10.75 -5.36
C GLY A 50 13.90 11.62 -5.49
N PHE A 51 12.78 11.25 -4.86
CA PHE A 51 11.55 12.03 -4.97
C PHE A 51 11.58 13.30 -4.14
N GLY A 52 12.29 13.34 -3.02
CA GLY A 52 12.36 14.52 -2.17
C GLY A 52 13.45 14.47 -1.11
N PRO A 53 13.50 15.46 -0.21
CA PRO A 53 14.52 15.53 0.83
C PRO A 53 14.39 14.39 1.84
N GLN A 54 15.47 14.10 2.55
CA GLN A 54 15.42 13.20 3.70
C GLN A 54 14.63 13.85 4.83
N GLY A 55 13.76 13.09 5.47
CA GLY A 55 12.93 13.57 6.57
C GLY A 55 11.76 12.62 6.84
N THR A 56 10.72 13.15 7.47
CA THR A 56 9.41 12.50 7.58
C THR A 56 8.80 12.22 6.20
N LEU A 57 7.82 11.32 6.11
CA LEU A 57 7.10 11.07 4.86
C LEU A 57 6.51 12.36 4.27
N TRP A 58 5.94 13.22 5.13
CA TRP A 58 5.35 14.49 4.72
C TRP A 58 6.40 15.42 4.11
N GLU A 59 7.57 15.58 4.74
CA GLU A 59 8.68 16.40 4.24
C GLU A 59 9.24 15.86 2.92
N ALA A 60 9.40 14.54 2.79
CA ALA A 60 9.86 13.91 1.55
C ALA A 60 8.88 14.18 0.39
N ILE A 61 7.57 14.08 0.63
CA ILE A 61 6.55 14.31 -0.39
C ILE A 61 6.40 15.81 -0.72
N ASN A 62 6.20 16.65 0.28
CA ASN A 62 5.90 18.08 0.09
C ASN A 62 7.15 18.91 -0.20
N GLY A 63 8.34 18.40 0.13
CA GLY A 63 9.61 18.95 -0.34
C GLY A 63 9.93 18.63 -1.80
N SER A 64 9.14 17.76 -2.45
CA SER A 64 9.34 17.39 -3.85
C SER A 64 8.73 18.40 -4.81
N HIS A 65 9.58 19.05 -5.62
CA HIS A 65 9.09 19.90 -6.71
C HIS A 65 8.28 19.13 -7.77
N MET A 66 8.59 17.85 -7.96
CA MET A 66 7.90 17.02 -8.95
C MET A 66 6.52 16.59 -8.45
N LEU A 67 6.44 16.00 -7.25
CA LEU A 67 5.20 15.40 -6.74
C LEU A 67 4.13 16.47 -6.47
N THR A 68 4.49 17.61 -5.88
CA THR A 68 3.56 18.70 -5.51
C THR A 68 2.86 19.35 -6.71
N ARG A 69 3.30 19.08 -7.93
CA ARG A 69 2.69 19.58 -9.18
C ARG A 69 1.79 18.58 -9.88
N LEU A 70 1.69 17.35 -9.38
CA LEU A 70 0.87 16.31 -9.97
C LEU A 70 -0.59 16.47 -9.54
N LYS A 71 -1.49 16.53 -10.52
CA LYS A 71 -2.93 16.60 -10.28
C LYS A 71 -3.52 15.20 -10.11
N ALA A 72 -4.49 15.07 -9.22
CA ALA A 72 -5.25 13.83 -9.06
C ALA A 72 -6.12 13.57 -10.31
N PRO A 73 -6.43 12.29 -10.61
CA PRO A 73 -7.44 11.94 -11.60
C PRO A 73 -8.76 12.65 -11.34
N GLY A 74 -9.44 13.08 -12.40
CA GLY A 74 -10.75 13.71 -12.29
C GLY A 74 -11.89 12.75 -11.95
N THR A 75 -11.60 11.45 -11.80
CA THR A 75 -12.57 10.37 -11.55
C THR A 75 -12.01 9.39 -10.51
N LEU A 76 -12.92 8.75 -9.78
CA LEU A 76 -12.62 7.64 -8.87
C LEU A 76 -12.54 6.29 -9.60
N GLU A 77 -12.99 6.21 -10.86
CA GLU A 77 -12.72 5.09 -11.77
C GLU A 77 -11.27 5.15 -12.29
N SER A 78 -10.32 5.13 -11.36
CA SER A 78 -8.89 5.19 -11.63
C SER A 78 -8.23 3.88 -11.20
N ARG A 79 -7.15 3.51 -11.90
CA ARG A 79 -6.29 2.38 -11.48
C ARG A 79 -5.75 2.55 -10.06
N TRP A 80 -5.64 3.78 -9.55
CA TRP A 80 -5.25 4.04 -8.17
C TRP A 80 -6.19 3.39 -7.13
N LEU A 81 -7.44 3.09 -7.51
CA LEU A 81 -8.35 2.32 -6.68
C LEU A 81 -8.51 0.90 -7.25
N THR A 82 -8.86 0.78 -8.53
CA THR A 82 -9.22 -0.50 -9.13
C THR A 82 -8.07 -1.49 -9.24
N GLU A 83 -6.81 -1.02 -9.12
CA GLU A 83 -5.62 -1.85 -9.07
C GLU A 83 -5.07 -1.95 -7.65
N ASP A 84 -4.80 -0.79 -7.01
CA ASP A 84 -4.05 -0.76 -5.75
C ASP A 84 -4.83 -1.32 -4.56
N ILE A 85 -6.16 -1.18 -4.51
CA ILE A 85 -6.97 -1.76 -3.43
C ILE A 85 -7.03 -3.30 -3.51
N PRO A 86 -7.50 -3.93 -4.60
CA PRO A 86 -7.64 -5.39 -4.66
C PRO A 86 -6.31 -6.13 -4.79
N TYR A 87 -5.29 -5.55 -5.43
CA TYR A 87 -4.03 -6.25 -5.73
C TYR A 87 -2.82 -5.75 -4.94
N GLY A 88 -2.94 -4.60 -4.27
CA GLY A 88 -1.94 -4.08 -3.33
C GLY A 88 -2.38 -4.23 -1.88
N ILE A 89 -3.31 -3.39 -1.43
CA ILE A 89 -3.74 -3.27 -0.03
C ILE A 89 -4.36 -4.58 0.47
N ALA A 90 -5.33 -5.13 -0.25
CA ALA A 90 -5.95 -6.41 0.12
C ALA A 90 -4.96 -7.59 0.06
N ALA A 91 -3.97 -7.54 -0.83
CA ALA A 91 -2.94 -8.59 -0.93
C ALA A 91 -2.05 -8.62 0.33
N TRP A 92 -1.69 -7.44 0.87
CA TRP A 92 -0.95 -7.34 2.13
C TRP A 92 -1.73 -7.91 3.32
N SER A 93 -3.02 -7.58 3.44
CA SER A 93 -3.89 -8.13 4.50
C SER A 93 -4.03 -9.66 4.39
N LYS A 94 -4.24 -10.19 3.18
CA LYS A 94 -4.33 -11.62 2.94
C LYS A 94 -3.03 -12.36 3.29
N LEU A 95 -1.87 -11.75 3.00
CA LEU A 95 -0.57 -12.28 3.44
C LEU A 95 -0.44 -12.24 4.96
N GLY A 96 -0.77 -11.10 5.59
CA GLY A 96 -0.76 -10.96 7.04
C GLY A 96 -1.59 -12.05 7.72
N THR A 97 -2.82 -12.25 7.25
CA THR A 97 -3.74 -13.29 7.75
C THR A 97 -3.12 -14.69 7.70
N GLN A 98 -2.50 -15.07 6.57
CA GLN A 98 -1.88 -16.40 6.43
C GLN A 98 -0.73 -16.61 7.44
N TYR A 99 0.00 -15.56 7.76
CA TYR A 99 1.16 -15.61 8.65
C TYR A 99 0.88 -15.08 10.07
N GLY A 100 -0.40 -14.91 10.44
CA GLY A 100 -0.81 -14.55 11.79
C GLY A 100 -0.56 -13.09 12.20
N VAL A 101 -0.38 -12.19 11.22
CA VAL A 101 -0.24 -10.75 11.44
C VAL A 101 -1.57 -10.06 11.18
N GLN A 102 -2.07 -9.30 12.17
CA GLN A 102 -3.26 -8.47 12.00
C GLN A 102 -2.91 -7.18 11.29
N THR A 103 -3.78 -6.74 10.38
CA THR A 103 -3.61 -5.51 9.60
C THR A 103 -4.89 -4.66 9.60
N PRO A 104 -5.39 -4.24 10.78
CA PRO A 104 -6.69 -3.57 10.90
C PRO A 104 -6.81 -2.25 10.13
N VAL A 105 -5.72 -1.49 9.97
CA VAL A 105 -5.74 -0.23 9.20
C VAL A 105 -5.87 -0.55 7.72
N ILE A 106 -5.07 -1.48 7.20
CA ILE A 106 -5.19 -1.99 5.83
C ILE A 106 -6.60 -2.53 5.57
N ASP A 107 -7.15 -3.34 6.48
CA ASP A 107 -8.50 -3.93 6.35
C ASP A 107 -9.58 -2.85 6.23
N ALA A 108 -9.46 -1.77 7.02
CA ALA A 108 -10.37 -0.63 6.94
C ALA A 108 -10.29 0.06 5.57
N PHE A 109 -9.09 0.23 5.01
CA PHE A 109 -8.91 0.80 3.68
C PHE A 109 -9.46 -0.10 2.56
N VAL A 110 -9.32 -1.42 2.67
CA VAL A 110 -9.96 -2.34 1.71
C VAL A 110 -11.49 -2.20 1.77
N GLY A 111 -12.06 -2.09 2.98
CA GLY A 111 -13.49 -1.88 3.16
C GLY A 111 -13.98 -0.57 2.53
N ILE A 112 -13.31 0.55 2.82
CA ILE A 112 -13.65 1.86 2.23
C ILE A 112 -13.47 1.82 0.70
N GLY A 113 -12.35 1.29 0.21
CA GLY A 113 -12.06 1.19 -1.22
C GLY A 113 -13.10 0.36 -1.96
N SER A 114 -13.54 -0.75 -1.36
CA SER A 114 -14.61 -1.60 -1.91
C SER A 114 -15.92 -0.83 -2.07
N ILE A 115 -16.32 -0.05 -1.05
CA ILE A 115 -17.51 0.80 -1.11
C ILE A 115 -17.38 1.86 -2.21
N VAL A 116 -16.22 2.52 -2.31
CA VAL A 116 -15.98 3.58 -3.30
C VAL A 116 -16.03 3.03 -4.73
N MET A 117 -15.47 1.85 -4.97
CA MET A 117 -15.45 1.21 -6.28
C MET A 117 -16.75 0.47 -6.62
N GLY A 118 -17.59 0.15 -5.63
CA GLY A 118 -18.77 -0.70 -5.81
C GLY A 118 -18.43 -2.17 -6.10
N ILE A 119 -17.23 -2.63 -5.72
CA ILE A 119 -16.77 -4.01 -5.91
C ILE A 119 -16.32 -4.58 -4.57
N ASP A 120 -16.46 -5.89 -4.36
CA ASP A 120 -15.86 -6.55 -3.19
C ASP A 120 -14.38 -6.84 -3.47
N ALA A 121 -13.48 -5.98 -2.98
CA ALA A 121 -12.05 -6.16 -3.19
C ALA A 121 -11.50 -7.41 -2.46
N TRP A 122 -12.22 -7.96 -1.49
CA TRP A 122 -11.83 -9.22 -0.85
C TRP A 122 -11.99 -10.40 -1.80
N SER A 123 -13.10 -10.46 -2.54
CA SER A 123 -13.33 -11.53 -3.51
C SER A 123 -12.52 -11.34 -4.80
N GLU A 124 -12.45 -10.11 -5.32
CA GLU A 124 -11.78 -9.80 -6.59
C GLU A 124 -10.25 -9.75 -6.47
N GLY A 125 -9.73 -9.40 -5.30
CA GLY A 125 -8.30 -9.22 -5.07
C GLY A 125 -7.50 -10.52 -5.08
N ARG A 126 -6.20 -10.40 -5.38
CA ARG A 126 -5.26 -11.53 -5.33
C ARG A 126 -4.60 -11.63 -3.95
N GLY A 127 -4.38 -12.85 -3.49
CA GLY A 127 -3.61 -13.14 -2.28
C GLY A 127 -2.99 -14.54 -2.37
N PRO A 128 -2.59 -15.14 -1.22
CA PRO A 128 -1.90 -16.43 -1.20
C PRO A 128 -2.61 -17.51 -2.03
N LYS A 129 -3.94 -17.61 -1.94
CA LYS A 129 -4.73 -18.56 -2.75
C LYS A 129 -4.57 -18.37 -4.25
N GLN A 130 -4.80 -17.17 -4.78
CA GLN A 130 -4.70 -16.89 -6.21
C GLN A 130 -3.27 -16.99 -6.73
N LEU A 131 -2.27 -16.82 -5.85
CA LEU A 131 -0.85 -16.93 -6.17
C LEU A 131 -0.30 -18.36 -6.01
N GLY A 132 -1.13 -19.32 -5.56
CA GLY A 132 -0.70 -20.71 -5.33
C GLY A 132 0.19 -20.90 -4.09
N LEU A 133 0.10 -19.97 -3.13
CA LEU A 133 0.89 -19.94 -1.89
C LEU A 133 0.08 -20.34 -0.64
N GLU A 134 -1.21 -20.66 -0.81
CA GLU A 134 -2.11 -20.94 0.30
C GLU A 134 -1.61 -22.11 1.16
N GLY A 135 -1.51 -21.87 2.47
CA GLY A 135 -1.07 -22.87 3.44
C GLY A 135 0.43 -23.14 3.48
N MET A 136 1.23 -22.52 2.60
CA MET A 136 2.69 -22.65 2.66
C MET A 136 3.24 -22.05 3.94
N THR A 137 4.01 -22.84 4.68
CA THR A 137 4.84 -22.34 5.79
C THR A 137 5.88 -21.34 5.28
N LYS A 138 6.44 -20.52 6.17
CA LYS A 138 7.51 -19.56 5.81
C LYS A 138 8.71 -20.23 5.13
N LYS A 139 9.02 -21.48 5.53
CA LYS A 139 10.11 -22.26 4.94
C LYS A 139 9.77 -22.70 3.51
N GLU A 140 8.56 -23.21 3.29
CA GLU A 140 8.09 -23.62 1.96
C GLU A 140 7.98 -22.42 1.01
N LEU A 141 7.41 -21.30 1.48
CA LEU A 141 7.35 -20.07 0.70
C LEU A 141 8.76 -19.63 0.26
N LYS A 142 9.73 -19.64 1.17
CA LYS A 142 11.11 -19.25 0.85
C LYS A 142 11.77 -20.17 -0.18
N GLU A 143 11.52 -21.47 -0.11
CA GLU A 143 12.01 -22.44 -1.10
C GLU A 143 11.32 -22.25 -2.46
N TYR A 144 10.01 -22.06 -2.45
CA TYR A 144 9.21 -21.82 -3.65
C TYR A 144 9.66 -20.55 -4.38
N LEU A 145 9.85 -19.43 -3.67
CA LEU A 145 10.31 -18.17 -4.27
C LEU A 145 11.72 -18.28 -4.87
N LYS A 146 12.55 -19.22 -4.38
CA LYS A 146 13.90 -19.45 -4.89
C LYS A 146 13.93 -20.40 -6.08
N THR A 147 13.05 -21.40 -6.10
CA THR A 147 13.16 -22.55 -7.03
C THR A 147 11.99 -22.70 -7.99
N GLY A 148 10.86 -22.05 -7.71
CA GLY A 148 9.59 -22.20 -8.42
C GLY A 148 8.92 -23.57 -8.22
N LYS A 149 9.33 -24.33 -7.19
CA LYS A 149 8.86 -25.68 -6.88
C LYS A 149 8.37 -25.79 -5.45
#